data_AF-A0A958IRW2-F1
#
_entry.id   AF-A0A958IRW2-F1
#
_cell.length_a   1.000
_cell.length_b   1.000
_cell.length_c   1.000
_cell.angle_alpha   90.00
_cell.angle_beta   90.00
_cell.angle_gamma   90.00
#
_symmetry.space_group_name_H-M   'P 1'
#
loop_
_entity.id
_entity.type
_entity.pdbx_description
1 polymer ?
#
loop_
_entity_poly.entity_id
_entity_poly.type
_entity_poly.pdbx_seq_one_letter_code
_entity_poly.pdbx_strand_id
1 'polypeptide(L)'
;VRHLFLHYPDDPRVLAINHEQFLVGSELLVAPVLDPGVTEVNVYLPKGEWVHLWRGTTFGSTESGTEITIPAPLGEPAVFYRKGSSVGEHFREMLGELIQE
;
A
#
# COMPACT_ATOMS: atom_id res chain seq x y z
N VAL A 1 6.26 12.00 -3.38
CA VAL A 1 5.30 11.10 -4.06
C VAL A 1 5.94 10.61 -5.35
N ARG A 2 5.79 9.33 -5.69
CA ARG A 2 6.36 8.68 -6.88
C ARG A 2 5.30 7.82 -7.56
N HIS A 3 5.25 7.86 -8.88
CA HIS A 3 4.47 6.87 -9.63
C HIS A 3 5.13 5.50 -9.54
N LEU A 4 4.34 4.42 -9.55
CA LEU A 4 4.84 3.05 -9.41
C LEU A 4 5.78 2.65 -10.56
N PHE A 5 5.57 3.17 -11.78
CA PHE A 5 6.41 2.91 -12.96
C PHE A 5 7.91 3.18 -12.71
N LEU A 6 8.24 4.13 -11.81
CA LEU A 6 9.63 4.45 -11.48
C LEU A 6 10.37 3.29 -10.84
N HIS A 7 9.65 2.36 -10.21
CA HIS A 7 10.18 1.18 -9.54
C HIS A 7 9.81 -0.13 -10.26
N TYR A 8 8.76 -0.09 -11.09
CA TYR A 8 8.19 -1.23 -11.78
C TYR A 8 7.89 -0.90 -13.25
N PRO A 9 8.92 -0.59 -14.05
CA PRO A 9 8.73 -0.13 -15.43
C PRO A 9 8.21 -1.25 -16.37
N ASP A 10 8.52 -2.51 -16.05
CA ASP A 10 8.18 -3.66 -16.89
C ASP A 10 6.81 -4.28 -16.56
N ASP A 11 6.10 -3.73 -15.56
CA ASP A 11 4.80 -4.23 -15.13
C ASP A 11 3.69 -3.50 -15.90
N PRO A 12 3.01 -4.16 -16.86
CA PRO A 12 2.00 -3.51 -17.69
C PRO A 12 0.80 -3.02 -16.88
N ARG A 13 0.50 -3.66 -15.74
CA ARG A 13 -0.61 -3.23 -14.89
C ARG A 13 -0.26 -1.94 -14.16
N VAL A 14 1.00 -1.78 -13.75
CA VAL A 14 1.52 -0.52 -13.20
C VAL A 14 1.43 0.62 -14.21
N LEU A 15 1.75 0.35 -15.48
CA LEU A 15 1.67 1.36 -16.54
C LEU A 15 0.24 1.84 -16.83
N ALA A 16 -0.77 1.04 -16.47
CA ALA A 16 -2.18 1.37 -16.63
C ALA A 16 -2.79 2.12 -15.42
N ILE A 17 -2.05 2.25 -14.32
CA ILE A 17 -2.49 3.00 -13.13
C ILE A 17 -2.28 4.50 -13.41
N ASN A 18 -3.23 5.33 -12.98
CA ASN A 18 -3.17 6.78 -13.15
C ASN A 18 -3.10 7.48 -11.79
N HIS A 19 -4.25 7.59 -11.12
CA HIS A 19 -4.44 8.42 -9.93
C HIS A 19 -4.91 7.62 -8.72
N GLU A 20 -5.17 6.32 -8.90
CA GLU A 20 -5.76 5.42 -7.92
C GLU A 20 -4.78 5.08 -6.78
N GLN A 21 -3.47 5.11 -7.04
CA GLN A 21 -2.44 4.78 -6.06
C GLN A 21 -1.06 5.34 -6.41
N PHE A 22 -0.21 5.51 -5.41
CA PHE A 22 1.14 6.03 -5.56
C PHE A 22 2.09 5.49 -4.49
N LEU A 23 3.39 5.71 -4.68
CA LEU A 23 4.42 5.42 -3.68
C LEU A 23 4.82 6.69 -2.91
N VAL A 24 5.07 6.53 -1.61
CA VAL A 24 5.78 7.50 -0.76
C VAL A 24 7.19 6.96 -0.53
N GLY A 25 8.19 7.62 -1.12
CA GLY A 25 9.52 7.04 -1.22
C GLY A 25 9.51 5.79 -2.10
N SER A 26 10.34 4.80 -1.77
CA SER A 26 10.37 3.48 -2.43
C SER A 26 9.62 2.38 -1.68
N GLU A 27 9.22 2.68 -0.44
CA GLU A 27 8.88 1.65 0.57
C GLU A 27 7.40 1.58 0.89
N LEU A 28 6.66 2.69 0.76
CA LEU A 28 5.25 2.78 1.13
C LEU A 28 4.38 2.92 -0.12
N LEU A 29 3.34 2.10 -0.22
CA LEU A 29 2.28 2.18 -1.23
C LEU A 29 1.00 2.69 -0.58
N VAL A 30 0.37 3.68 -1.22
CA VAL A 30 -0.84 4.33 -0.73
C VAL A 30 -1.90 4.29 -1.82
N ALA A 31 -3.10 3.83 -1.45
CA ALA A 31 -4.30 3.84 -2.29
C ALA A 31 -5.41 4.60 -1.55
N PRO A 32 -5.58 5.92 -1.78
CA PRO A 32 -6.56 6.71 -1.05
C PRO A 32 -8.01 6.35 -1.45
N VAL A 33 -8.94 6.48 -0.50
CA VAL A 33 -10.37 6.58 -0.82
C VAL A 33 -10.61 7.94 -1.48
N LEU A 34 -11.17 7.95 -2.70
CA LEU A 34 -11.38 9.17 -3.48
C LEU A 34 -12.84 9.65 -3.49
N ASP A 35 -13.79 8.73 -3.25
CA ASP A 35 -15.22 8.99 -3.36
C ASP A 35 -15.91 9.07 -1.98
N PRO A 36 -16.86 9.99 -1.77
CA PRO A 36 -17.61 10.09 -0.53
C PRO A 36 -18.40 8.82 -0.19
N GLY A 37 -18.33 8.39 1.06
CA GLY A 37 -19.09 7.24 1.56
C GLY A 37 -18.50 5.87 1.21
N VAL A 38 -17.39 5.82 0.45
CA VAL A 38 -16.65 4.59 0.19
C VAL A 38 -15.79 4.23 1.39
N THR A 39 -15.77 2.95 1.77
CA THR A 39 -15.00 2.43 2.91
C THR A 39 -14.08 1.26 2.54
N GLU A 40 -13.97 0.95 1.26
CA GLU A 40 -13.09 -0.09 0.72
C GLU A 40 -12.47 0.40 -0.59
N VAL A 41 -11.24 0.00 -0.88
CA VAL A 41 -10.55 0.39 -2.13
C VAL A 41 -9.94 -0.83 -2.81
N ASN A 42 -9.90 -0.78 -4.14
CA ASN A 42 -9.15 -1.73 -4.94
C ASN A 42 -7.71 -1.25 -5.05
N VAL A 43 -6.77 -2.15 -4.77
CA VAL A 43 -5.33 -1.87 -4.74
C VAL A 43 -4.61 -2.89 -5.61
N TYR A 44 -3.75 -2.40 -6.49
CA TYR A 44 -2.77 -3.24 -7.17
C TYR A 44 -1.46 -3.22 -6.40
N LEU A 45 -1.03 -4.37 -5.89
CA LEU A 45 0.29 -4.54 -5.29
C LEU A 45 1.24 -5.09 -6.36
N PRO A 46 2.27 -4.34 -6.80
CA PRO A 46 3.25 -4.88 -7.72
C PRO A 46 4.01 -6.05 -7.09
N LYS A 47 4.73 -6.81 -7.92
CA LYS A 47 5.57 -7.94 -7.49
C LYS A 47 6.35 -7.61 -6.21
N GLY A 48 6.21 -8.50 -5.23
CA GLY A 48 6.74 -8.37 -3.87
C GLY A 48 5.70 -8.72 -2.81
N GLU A 49 6.16 -8.87 -1.57
CA GLU A 49 5.31 -8.99 -0.39
C GLU A 49 5.13 -7.61 0.27
N TRP A 50 3.89 -7.27 0.61
CA TRP A 50 3.50 -5.99 1.16
C TRP A 50 2.69 -6.18 2.43
N VAL A 51 3.02 -5.44 3.49
CA VAL A 51 2.37 -5.53 4.78
C VAL A 51 1.39 -4.36 4.92
N HIS A 52 0.13 -4.67 5.20
CA HIS A 52 -0.90 -3.67 5.47
C HIS A 52 -0.59 -2.94 6.78
N LEU A 53 -0.45 -1.61 6.71
CA LEU A 53 0.12 -0.81 7.77
C LEU A 53 -0.63 -0.93 9.10
N TRP A 54 -1.96 -0.99 9.05
CA TRP A 54 -2.81 -1.01 10.25
C TRP A 54 -2.97 -2.42 10.82
N ARG A 55 -3.20 -3.41 9.95
CA ARG A 55 -3.55 -4.78 10.37
C ARG A 55 -2.35 -5.72 10.48
N GLY A 56 -1.19 -5.36 9.92
CA GLY A 56 0.01 -6.21 9.90
C GLY A 56 -0.10 -7.44 8.98
N THR A 57 -1.26 -7.63 8.33
CA THR A 57 -1.48 -8.72 7.38
C THR A 57 -0.61 -8.51 6.15
N THR A 58 0.03 -9.58 5.67
CA THR A 58 0.85 -9.56 4.45
C THR A 58 0.03 -9.97 3.24
N PHE A 59 0.22 -9.27 2.13
CA PHE A 59 -0.38 -9.51 0.83
C PHE A 59 0.70 -9.50 -0.26
N GLY A 60 0.30 -9.82 -1.49
CA GLY A 60 1.18 -9.82 -2.66
C GLY A 60 1.82 -11.18 -2.95
N SER A 61 2.72 -11.19 -3.93
CA SER A 61 3.39 -12.38 -4.43
C SER A 61 4.80 -12.02 -4.88
N THR A 62 5.77 -12.90 -4.60
CA THR A 62 7.14 -12.73 -5.08
C THR A 62 7.29 -13.03 -6.57
N GLU A 63 6.26 -13.55 -7.23
CA GLU A 63 6.31 -13.96 -8.64
C GLU A 63 5.64 -12.94 -9.57
N SER A 64 4.53 -12.34 -9.13
CA SER A 64 3.71 -11.42 -9.93
C SER A 64 3.07 -10.34 -9.05
N GLY A 65 2.53 -9.28 -9.67
CA GLY A 65 1.64 -8.37 -8.94
C GLY A 65 0.29 -9.01 -8.63
N THR A 66 -0.45 -8.40 -7.70
CA THR A 66 -1.70 -8.92 -7.13
C THR A 66 -2.72 -7.79 -6.98
N GLU A 67 -3.96 -8.00 -7.42
CA GLU A 67 -5.08 -7.11 -7.11
C GLU A 67 -5.78 -7.59 -5.83
N ILE A 68 -6.08 -6.65 -4.93
CA ILE A 68 -6.83 -6.90 -3.70
C ILE A 68 -7.87 -5.81 -3.49
N THR A 69 -8.95 -6.15 -2.78
CA THR A 69 -9.89 -5.17 -2.20
C THR A 69 -9.66 -5.15 -0.69
N ILE A 70 -9.49 -3.96 -0.12
CA ILE A 70 -9.17 -3.81 1.31
C ILE A 70 -10.09 -2.79 1.98
N PRO A 71 -10.56 -3.04 3.23
CA PRO A 71 -11.24 -2.03 4.02
C PRO A 71 -10.32 -0.86 4.34
N ALA A 72 -10.79 0.35 4.01
CA ALA A 72 -10.14 1.62 4.24
C ALA A 72 -11.11 2.64 4.89
N PRO A 73 -11.60 2.38 6.12
CA PRO A 73 -12.44 3.33 6.83
C PRO A 73 -11.66 4.60 7.21
N LEU A 74 -12.36 5.65 7.63
CA LEU A 74 -11.73 6.87 8.14
C LEU A 74 -10.75 6.54 9.29
N GLY A 75 -9.54 7.09 9.22
CA GLY A 75 -8.46 6.80 10.16
C GLY A 75 -7.55 5.63 9.76
N GLU A 76 -8.00 4.73 8.90
CA GLU A 76 -7.22 3.60 8.39
C GLU A 76 -7.17 3.59 6.85
N PRO A 77 -6.56 4.60 6.19
CA PRO A 77 -6.42 4.59 4.73
C PRO A 77 -5.65 3.36 4.26
N ALA A 78 -5.89 2.88 3.03
CA ALA A 78 -5.14 1.74 2.51
C ALA A 78 -3.68 2.11 2.26
N VAL A 79 -2.83 1.71 3.20
CA VAL A 79 -1.40 1.95 3.20
C VAL A 79 -0.69 0.63 3.44
N PHE A 80 0.34 0.38 2.64
CA PHE A 80 1.15 -0.83 2.70
C PHE A 80 2.62 -0.43 2.70
N TYR A 81 3.46 -1.21 3.38
CA TYR A 81 4.90 -1.11 3.26
C TYR A 81 5.49 -2.41 2.76
N ARG A 82 6.63 -2.36 2.08
CA ARG A 82 7.33 -3.58 1.64
C ARG A 82 7.74 -4.41 2.86
N LYS A 83 7.50 -5.73 2.82
CA LYS A 83 7.97 -6.64 3.87
C LYS A 83 9.50 -6.60 3.96
N GLY A 84 10.04 -6.47 5.17
CA GLY A 84 11.47 -6.29 5.43
C GLY A 84 11.98 -4.85 5.24
N SER A 85 11.09 -3.88 5.00
CA SER A 85 11.44 -2.47 4.96
C SER A 85 11.63 -1.92 6.38
N SER A 86 12.85 -1.51 6.72
CA SER A 86 13.14 -0.91 8.04
C SER A 86 12.34 0.37 8.28
N VAL A 87 12.09 1.16 7.24
CA VAL A 87 11.26 2.37 7.32
C VAL A 87 9.80 2.02 7.60
N GLY A 88 9.26 1.02 6.90
CA GLY A 88 7.88 0.58 7.08
C GLY A 88 7.63 -0.07 8.45
N GLU A 89 8.55 -0.92 8.89
CA GLU A 89 8.51 -1.57 10.21
C GLU A 89 8.55 -0.52 11.32
N HIS A 90 9.52 0.40 11.27
CA HIS A 90 9.61 1.48 12.24
C HIS A 90 8.36 2.38 12.27
N PHE A 91 7.79 2.69 11.09
CA PHE A 91 6.57 3.48 11.02
C PHE A 91 5.37 2.78 11.67
N ARG A 92 5.25 1.46 11.49
CA ARG A 92 4.21 0.66 12.14
C ARG A 92 4.41 0.60 13.66
N GLU A 93 5.65 0.46 14.14
CA GLU A 93 5.96 0.48 15.57
C GLU A 93 5.52 1.80 16.22
N MET A 94 5.88 2.95 15.63
CA MET A 94 5.46 4.27 16.12
C MET A 94 3.93 4.42 16.13
N LEU A 95 3.22 3.91 15.12
CA LEU A 95 1.76 3.92 15.11
C LEU A 95 1.16 3.03 16.21
N GLY A 96 1.77 1.88 16.47
CA GLY A 96 1.34 0.97 17.54
C GLY A 96 1.44 1.60 18.94
N GLU A 97 2.40 2.49 19.15
CA GLU A 97 2.53 3.28 20.39
C GLU A 97 1.42 4.35 20.49
N LEU A 98 1.12 5.04 19.38
CA LEU A 98 0.11 6.11 19.35
C LEU A 98 -1.34 5.63 19.47
N ILE A 99 -1.65 4.39 19.09
CA ILE A 99 -3.02 3.84 19.12
C ILE A 99 -3.32 3.15 20.48
N GLN A 100 -2.31 2.98 21.34
CA GLN A 100 -2.47 2.40 22.68
C GLN A 100 -2.77 3.45 23.78
N GLU A 101 -2.93 4.72 23.43
CA GLU A 101 -3.45 5.81 24.29
C GLU A 101 -4.91 6.15 23.96
#